data_AF-A0A415KQ51-F1
#
_entry.id   AF-A0A415KQ51-F1
#
_cell.length_a   1.000
_cell.length_b   1.000
_cell.length_c   1.000
_cell.angle_alpha   90.00
_cell.angle_beta   90.00
_cell.angle_gamma   90.00
#
_symmetry.space_group_name_H-M   'P 1'
#
loop_
_entity.id
_entity.type
_entity.pdbx_description
1 polymer ?
#
loop_
_entity_poly.entity_id
_entity_poly.type
_entity_poly.pdbx_seq_one_letter_code
_entity_poly.pdbx_strand_id
1 'polypeptide(L)'
;MPKTLLVFPPGWSPVGPYLALPVLKSYLQEVEQYKVDIVDLNVEFYDDLLSFRHVEECCKRYRESKDSFSSNVQLTIELIQKSALNVDEAKDIFRSKRYFNLKERQYAENIFRNALYIINHVSYGVKYTFNSIDLIASKMLV
;
A
#
# COMPACT_ATOMS: atom_id res chain seq x y z
N MET A 1 -3.79 -36.43 -1.43
CA MET A 1 -3.91 -35.24 -2.29
C MET A 1 -2.97 -34.16 -1.76
N PRO A 2 -2.08 -33.59 -2.59
CA PRO A 2 -1.22 -32.48 -2.17
C PRO A 2 -2.07 -31.26 -1.82
N LYS A 3 -1.71 -30.56 -0.75
CA LYS A 3 -2.26 -29.25 -0.42
C LYS A 3 -1.28 -28.19 -0.90
N THR A 4 -1.74 -27.28 -1.75
CA THR A 4 -0.92 -26.23 -2.37
C THR A 4 -1.46 -24.86 -1.97
N LEU A 5 -0.56 -23.94 -1.65
CA LEU A 5 -0.88 -22.55 -1.40
C LEU A 5 -0.30 -21.69 -2.53
N LEU A 6 -1.15 -20.92 -3.20
CA LEU A 6 -0.74 -19.89 -4.15
C LEU A 6 -0.69 -18.55 -3.43
N VAL A 7 0.40 -17.81 -3.62
CA VAL A 7 0.64 -16.53 -2.93
C VAL A 7 0.76 -15.42 -3.96
N PHE A 8 -0.08 -14.39 -3.84
CA PHE A 8 0.10 -13.16 -4.61
C PHE A 8 1.04 -12.23 -3.83
N PRO A 9 2.22 -11.90 -4.37
CA PRO A 9 3.23 -11.15 -3.62
C PRO A 9 2.89 -9.65 -3.54
N PRO A 10 3.40 -8.92 -2.53
CA PRO A 10 3.30 -7.47 -2.47
C PRO A 10 4.02 -6.74 -3.61
N GLY A 11 3.68 -5.47 -3.81
CA GLY A 11 4.30 -4.58 -4.79
C GLY A 11 3.54 -4.44 -6.11
N TRP A 12 2.33 -5.00 -6.19
CA TRP A 12 1.42 -4.81 -7.32
C TRP A 12 0.33 -3.79 -6.99
N SER A 13 -0.32 -3.26 -8.03
CA SER A 13 -1.46 -2.36 -7.85
C SER A 13 -2.58 -3.04 -7.04
N PRO A 14 -3.00 -2.50 -5.89
CA PRO A 14 -4.10 -3.08 -5.11
C PRO A 14 -5.49 -2.75 -5.71
N VAL A 15 -5.53 -1.95 -6.78
CA VAL A 15 -6.78 -1.44 -7.38
C VAL A 15 -7.32 -2.32 -8.50
N GLY A 16 -6.49 -3.23 -9.03
CA GLY A 16 -6.84 -4.09 -10.16
C GLY A 16 -6.94 -5.56 -9.75
N PRO A 17 -7.94 -6.31 -10.25
CA PRO A 17 -8.00 -7.74 -10.02
C PRO A 17 -6.85 -8.44 -10.77
N TYR A 18 -6.18 -9.40 -10.11
CA TYR A 18 -5.26 -10.32 -10.78
C TYR A 18 -6.00 -11.60 -11.16
N LEU A 19 -5.83 -12.03 -12.42
CA LEU A 19 -6.47 -13.25 -12.93
C LEU A 19 -5.55 -14.48 -12.87
N ALA A 20 -4.25 -14.28 -12.70
CA ALA A 20 -3.26 -15.37 -12.78
C ALA A 20 -3.54 -16.50 -11.76
N LEU A 21 -3.72 -16.17 -10.47
CA LEU A 21 -3.93 -17.21 -9.45
C LEU A 21 -5.33 -17.83 -9.50
N PRO A 22 -6.44 -17.09 -9.71
CA PRO A 22 -7.75 -17.70 -9.89
C PRO A 22 -7.78 -18.70 -11.05
N VAL A 23 -7.20 -18.35 -12.20
CA VAL A 23 -7.11 -19.25 -13.37
C VAL A 23 -6.26 -20.49 -13.07
N LEU A 24 -5.08 -20.30 -12.48
CA LEU A 24 -4.21 -21.41 -12.09
C LEU A 24 -4.87 -22.33 -11.06
N LYS A 25 -5.58 -21.75 -10.07
CA LYS A 25 -6.34 -22.50 -9.08
C LYS A 25 -7.42 -23.37 -9.75
N SER A 26 -8.23 -22.82 -10.65
CA SER A 26 -9.25 -23.59 -11.37
C SER A 26 -8.64 -24.79 -12.10
N TYR A 27 -7.56 -24.59 -12.85
CA TYR A 27 -6.88 -25.68 -13.56
C TYR A 27 -6.36 -26.78 -12.61
N LEU A 28 -5.63 -26.40 -11.55
CA LEU A 28 -5.06 -27.35 -10.60
C LEU A 28 -6.14 -28.13 -9.82
N GLN A 29 -7.30 -27.52 -9.58
CA GLN A 29 -8.41 -28.19 -8.88
C GLN A 29 -9.20 -29.12 -9.81
N GLU A 30 -9.50 -28.68 -11.03
CA GLU A 30 -10.39 -29.41 -11.95
C GLU A 30 -9.67 -30.51 -12.73
N VAL A 31 -8.41 -30.27 -13.12
CA VAL A 31 -7.62 -31.20 -13.95
C VAL A 31 -6.71 -32.07 -13.09
N GLU A 32 -5.92 -31.46 -12.21
CA GLU A 32 -4.91 -32.15 -11.40
C GLU A 32 -5.45 -32.68 -10.06
N GLN A 33 -6.69 -32.35 -9.72
CA GLN A 33 -7.36 -32.75 -8.46
C GLN A 33 -6.57 -32.36 -7.20
N TYR A 34 -5.84 -31.25 -7.25
CA TYR A 34 -5.12 -30.69 -6.09
C TYR A 34 -6.06 -29.88 -5.19
N LYS A 35 -5.77 -29.86 -3.89
CA LYS A 35 -6.42 -28.92 -2.96
C LYS A 35 -5.62 -27.62 -2.97
N VAL A 36 -6.19 -26.55 -3.52
CA VAL A 36 -5.49 -25.27 -3.71
C VAL A 36 -6.19 -24.12 -2.99
N ASP A 37 -5.44 -23.44 -2.12
CA ASP A 37 -5.83 -22.19 -1.46
C ASP A 37 -5.07 -20.99 -2.08
N ILE A 38 -5.62 -19.79 -1.99
CA ILE A 38 -4.97 -18.54 -2.42
C ILE A 38 -4.86 -17.61 -1.21
N VAL A 39 -3.69 -16.99 -1.04
CA VAL A 39 -3.46 -15.87 -0.12
C VAL A 39 -2.97 -14.68 -0.93
N ASP A 40 -3.55 -13.51 -0.65
CA ASP A 40 -3.21 -12.25 -1.28
C ASP A 40 -2.43 -11.36 -0.32
N LEU A 41 -1.10 -11.51 -0.30
CA LEU A 41 -0.24 -10.69 0.54
C LEU A 41 -0.14 -9.25 0.04
N ASN A 42 -0.53 -8.96 -1.20
CA ASN A 42 -0.48 -7.60 -1.73
C ASN A 42 -1.52 -6.71 -1.06
N VAL A 43 -2.76 -7.18 -0.95
CA VAL A 43 -3.82 -6.45 -0.26
C VAL A 43 -3.51 -6.34 1.23
N GLU A 44 -3.11 -7.42 1.89
CA GLU A 44 -2.74 -7.40 3.31
C GLU A 44 -1.62 -6.38 3.59
N PHE A 45 -0.61 -6.33 2.72
CA PHE A 45 0.49 -5.38 2.83
C PHE A 45 0.02 -3.91 2.76
N TYR A 46 -0.80 -3.54 1.77
CA TYR A 46 -1.29 -2.16 1.67
C TYR A 46 -2.32 -1.82 2.75
N ASP A 47 -3.09 -2.80 3.22
CA ASP A 47 -4.03 -2.62 4.32
C ASP A 47 -3.32 -2.18 5.61
N ASP A 48 -2.18 -2.81 5.90
CA ASP A 48 -1.34 -2.49 7.05
C ASP A 48 -0.56 -1.18 6.83
N LEU A 49 0.08 -1.03 5.67
CA LEU A 49 0.86 0.17 5.30
C LEU A 49 -0.01 1.44 5.31
N LEU A 50 -1.24 1.34 4.80
CA LEU A 50 -2.22 2.44 4.73
C LEU A 50 -3.29 2.29 5.82
N SER A 51 -2.88 1.96 7.05
CA SER A 51 -3.73 2.01 8.23
C SER A 51 -3.57 3.33 8.97
N PHE A 52 -4.63 3.81 9.64
CA PHE A 52 -4.54 5.00 10.50
C PHE A 52 -3.35 4.88 11.47
N ARG A 53 -3.22 3.73 12.13
CA ARG A 53 -2.15 3.44 13.09
C ARG A 53 -0.76 3.63 12.48
N HIS A 54 -0.51 3.08 11.30
CA HIS A 54 0.81 3.18 10.68
C HIS A 54 1.11 4.62 10.23
N VAL A 55 0.14 5.28 9.60
CA VAL A 55 0.31 6.66 9.12
C VAL A 55 0.48 7.65 10.28
N GLU A 56 -0.24 7.46 11.38
CA GLU A 56 -0.07 8.26 12.60
C GLU A 56 1.34 8.10 13.19
N GLU A 57 1.84 6.87 13.26
CA GLU A 57 3.21 6.57 13.70
C GLU A 57 4.25 7.21 12.76
N CYS A 58 4.05 7.17 11.45
CA CYS A 58 4.91 7.87 10.49
C CYS A 58 4.89 9.40 10.70
N CYS A 59 3.72 9.98 10.93
CA CYS A 59 3.59 11.40 11.28
C CYS A 59 4.32 11.74 12.59
N LYS A 60 4.30 10.83 13.58
CA LYS A 60 5.03 10.99 14.84
C LYS A 60 6.55 10.98 14.60
N ARG A 61 7.06 10.00 13.86
CA ARG A 61 8.49 9.92 13.50
C ARG A 61 8.95 11.16 12.74
N TYR A 62 8.15 11.65 11.80
CA TYR A 62 8.43 12.92 11.11
C TYR A 62 8.57 14.08 12.10
N ARG A 63 7.67 14.20 13.09
CA ARG A 63 7.76 15.28 14.11
C ARG A 63 9.03 15.17 14.95
N GLU A 64 9.47 13.95 15.28
CA GLU A 64 10.68 13.69 16.06
C GLU A 64 11.97 14.00 15.27
N SER A 65 11.95 13.85 13.94
CA SER A 65 13.09 14.11 13.06
C SER A 65 12.90 15.32 12.14
N LYS A 66 11.96 16.23 12.47
CA LYS A 66 11.53 17.34 11.62
C LYS A 66 12.69 18.16 11.05
N ASP A 67 13.66 18.49 11.90
CA ASP A 67 14.80 19.35 11.56
C ASP A 67 15.79 18.70 10.58
N SER A 68 15.70 17.38 10.35
CA SER A 68 16.52 16.66 9.36
C SER A 68 16.00 16.80 7.93
N PHE A 69 14.78 17.30 7.74
CA PHE A 69 14.16 17.48 6.43
C PHE A 69 14.34 18.90 5.89
N SER A 70 14.40 19.04 4.57
CA SER A 70 14.42 20.35 3.94
C SER A 70 13.10 21.11 4.13
N SER A 71 13.14 22.45 4.13
CA SER A 71 11.97 23.28 4.42
C SER A 71 10.76 23.01 3.52
N ASN A 72 10.98 22.69 2.24
CA ASN A 72 9.91 22.33 1.31
C ASN A 72 9.22 21.02 1.70
N VAL A 73 9.97 20.02 2.16
CA VAL A 73 9.41 18.74 2.65
C VAL A 73 8.61 18.99 3.93
N GLN A 74 9.15 19.80 4.85
CA GLN A 74 8.46 20.14 6.09
C GLN A 74 7.10 20.81 5.82
N LEU A 75 7.08 21.86 4.98
CA LEU A 75 5.86 22.57 4.59
C LEU A 75 4.84 21.63 3.92
N THR A 76 5.31 20.73 3.05
CA THR A 76 4.44 19.78 2.36
C THR A 76 3.80 18.81 3.33
N ILE A 77 4.58 18.21 4.24
CA ILE A 77 4.07 17.27 5.25
C ILE A 77 3.10 17.98 6.20
N GLU A 78 3.40 19.20 6.63
CA GLU A 78 2.53 19.97 7.50
C GLU A 78 1.15 20.24 6.88
N LEU A 79 1.11 20.52 5.57
CA LEU A 79 -0.13 20.74 4.83
C LEU A 79 -0.98 19.48 4.70
N ILE A 80 -0.35 18.32 4.48
CA ILE A 80 -1.06 17.10 4.10
C ILE A 80 -1.31 16.13 5.26
N GLN A 81 -0.55 16.20 6.37
CA GLN A 81 -0.58 15.21 7.47
C GLN A 81 -1.99 14.96 8.02
N LYS A 82 -2.81 16.00 8.15
CA LYS A 82 -4.18 15.85 8.66
C LYS A 82 -5.07 15.06 7.70
N SER A 83 -4.92 15.29 6.40
CA SER A 83 -5.67 14.54 5.38
C SER A 83 -5.19 13.10 5.24
N ALA A 84 -3.88 12.86 5.44
CA ALA A 84 -3.31 11.52 5.36
C ALA A 84 -3.87 10.57 6.43
N LEU A 85 -4.34 11.08 7.56
CA LEU A 85 -4.98 10.27 8.60
C LEU A 85 -6.36 9.71 8.19
N ASN A 86 -6.97 10.20 7.11
CA ASN A 86 -8.24 9.68 6.61
C ASN A 86 -8.07 8.41 5.74
N VAL A 87 -6.95 7.69 5.86
CA VAL A 87 -6.63 6.50 5.04
C VAL A 87 -7.67 5.39 5.14
N ASP A 88 -8.26 5.15 6.31
CA ASP A 88 -9.26 4.09 6.46
C ASP A 88 -10.56 4.44 5.71
N GLU A 89 -11.00 5.69 5.76
CA GLU A 89 -12.12 6.20 4.95
C GLU A 89 -11.80 6.10 3.43
N ALA A 90 -10.56 6.39 3.04
CA ALA A 90 -10.13 6.23 1.64
C ALA A 90 -10.19 4.75 1.19
N LYS A 91 -9.78 3.82 2.06
CA LYS A 91 -9.91 2.37 1.79
C LYS A 91 -11.39 1.96 1.67
N ASP A 92 -12.26 2.48 2.52
CA ASP A 92 -13.70 2.18 2.47
C ASP A 92 -14.36 2.70 1.19
N ILE A 93 -13.93 3.86 0.67
CA ILE A 93 -14.34 4.34 -0.66
C ILE A 93 -13.96 3.32 -1.73
N PHE A 94 -12.72 2.84 -1.74
CA PHE A 94 -12.22 1.88 -2.74
C PHE A 94 -12.89 0.51 -2.66
N ARG A 95 -13.31 0.08 -1.47
CA ARG A 95 -13.97 -1.21 -1.25
C ARG A 95 -15.48 -1.19 -1.44
N SER A 96 -16.07 0.00 -1.61
CA SER A 96 -17.52 0.16 -1.73
C SER A 96 -17.92 0.67 -3.10
N LYS A 97 -19.24 0.75 -3.34
CA LYS A 97 -19.79 1.34 -4.57
C LYS A 97 -19.42 2.82 -4.74
N ARG A 98 -18.94 3.48 -3.69
CA ARG A 98 -18.45 4.86 -3.70
C ARG A 98 -17.25 5.04 -4.62
N TYR A 99 -16.48 3.99 -4.87
CA TYR A 99 -15.37 3.98 -5.84
C TYR A 99 -15.79 4.49 -7.24
N PHE A 100 -17.03 4.24 -7.66
CA PHE A 100 -17.53 4.68 -8.97
C PHE A 100 -17.90 6.16 -9.02
N ASN A 101 -17.97 6.84 -7.87
CA ASN A 101 -18.08 8.29 -7.82
C ASN A 101 -16.70 8.92 -8.03
N LEU A 102 -16.51 9.59 -9.17
CA LEU A 102 -15.24 10.20 -9.56
C LEU A 102 -14.67 11.14 -8.48
N LYS A 103 -15.51 11.95 -7.83
CA LYS A 103 -15.06 12.91 -6.81
C LYS A 103 -14.56 12.19 -5.55
N GLU A 104 -15.28 11.17 -5.13
CA GLU A 104 -14.91 10.38 -3.95
C GLU A 104 -13.65 9.55 -4.21
N ARG A 105 -13.53 8.96 -5.41
CA ARG A 105 -12.32 8.25 -5.82
C ARG A 105 -11.11 9.18 -5.85
N GLN A 106 -11.23 10.36 -6.46
CA GLN A 106 -10.14 11.35 -6.49
C GLN A 106 -9.73 11.80 -5.07
N TYR A 107 -10.71 11.98 -4.19
CA TYR A 107 -10.45 12.27 -2.77
C TYR A 107 -9.64 11.15 -2.10
N ALA A 108 -10.06 9.89 -2.26
CA ALA A 108 -9.36 8.75 -1.70
C ALA A 108 -7.94 8.55 -2.29
N GLU A 109 -7.78 8.72 -3.61
CA GLU A 109 -6.48 8.69 -4.27
C GLU A 109 -5.53 9.76 -3.72
N ASN A 110 -6.03 10.96 -3.45
CA ASN A 110 -5.23 12.04 -2.86
C ASN A 110 -4.81 11.72 -1.42
N ILE A 111 -5.68 11.12 -0.62
CA ILE A 111 -5.33 10.65 0.72
C ILE A 111 -4.20 9.62 0.65
N PHE A 112 -4.30 8.63 -0.23
CA PHE A 112 -3.25 7.64 -0.39
C PHE A 112 -1.92 8.25 -0.85
N ARG A 113 -1.96 9.21 -1.78
CA ARG A 113 -0.74 9.95 -2.20
C ARG A 113 -0.12 10.71 -1.03
N ASN A 114 -0.94 11.35 -0.20
CA ASN A 114 -0.47 12.10 0.96
C ASN A 114 0.13 11.18 2.03
N ALA A 115 -0.52 10.05 2.31
CA ALA A 115 0.00 9.03 3.22
C ALA A 115 1.32 8.45 2.72
N LEU A 116 1.38 8.00 1.47
CA LEU A 116 2.61 7.45 0.87
C LEU A 116 3.73 8.49 0.83
N TYR A 117 3.42 9.78 0.62
CA TYR A 117 4.42 10.84 0.68
C TYR A 117 5.09 10.86 2.06
N ILE A 118 4.30 10.87 3.14
CA ILE A 118 4.85 10.90 4.51
C ILE A 118 5.62 9.61 4.81
N ILE A 119 5.01 8.45 4.55
CA ILE A 119 5.62 7.13 4.77
C ILE A 119 6.99 7.05 4.10
N ASN A 120 7.10 7.45 2.83
CA ASN A 120 8.35 7.38 2.08
C ASN A 120 9.45 8.31 2.61
N HIS A 121 9.10 9.44 3.22
CA HIS A 121 10.11 10.35 3.78
C HIS A 121 10.64 9.87 5.15
N VAL A 122 9.85 9.09 5.89
CA VAL A 122 10.27 8.54 7.19
C VAL A 122 10.76 7.09 7.11
N SER A 123 10.57 6.43 5.97
CA SER A 123 11.06 5.08 5.71
C SER A 123 12.51 5.12 5.23
N TYR A 124 13.37 4.34 5.87
CA TYR A 124 14.78 4.25 5.48
C TYR A 124 14.97 3.12 4.47
N GLY A 125 15.59 3.43 3.33
CA GLY A 125 16.05 2.45 2.34
C GLY A 125 14.95 1.77 1.51
N VAL A 126 13.69 2.19 1.64
CA VAL A 126 12.56 1.63 0.88
C VAL A 126 11.66 2.75 0.38
N LYS A 127 11.20 2.62 -0.86
CA LYS A 127 10.19 3.46 -1.47
C LYS A 127 8.99 2.63 -1.88
N TYR A 128 7.83 3.02 -1.37
CA TYR A 128 6.55 2.42 -1.67
C TYR A 128 5.81 3.25 -2.71
N THR A 129 5.40 2.60 -3.78
CA THR A 129 4.38 3.12 -4.70
C THR A 129 3.29 2.07 -4.82
N PHE A 130 2.16 2.39 -5.43
CA PHE A 130 1.14 1.36 -5.67
C PHE A 130 1.57 0.26 -6.64
N ASN A 131 2.64 0.44 -7.40
CA ASN A 131 3.07 -0.52 -8.43
C ASN A 131 4.51 -1.02 -8.22
N SER A 132 5.14 -0.66 -7.11
CA SER A 132 6.51 -1.06 -6.79
C SER A 132 6.82 -0.92 -5.30
N ILE A 133 7.67 -1.81 -4.81
CA ILE A 133 8.41 -1.65 -3.56
C ILE A 133 9.88 -1.60 -3.96
N ASP A 134 10.42 -0.40 -4.06
CA ASP A 134 11.77 -0.17 -4.52
C ASP A 134 12.72 -0.07 -3.32
N LEU A 135 13.68 -0.98 -3.23
CA LEU A 135 14.78 -0.85 -2.27
C LEU A 135 15.71 0.26 -2.78
N ILE A 136 15.71 1.39 -2.08
CA ILE A 136 16.70 2.42 -2.33
C ILE A 136 17.96 1.95 -1.64
N ALA A 137 18.91 1.43 -2.43
CA ALA A 137 20.28 1.32 -1.98
C ALA A 137 20.77 2.75 -1.68
N SER A 138 20.57 3.22 -0.45
CA SER A 138 21.37 4.32 0.07
C SER A 138 22.80 3.84 -0.05
N LYS A 139 23.58 4.48 -0.94
CA LYS A 139 25.05 4.41 -1.06
C LYS A 139 25.63 3.51 0.03
N MET A 140 25.93 2.24 -0.29
CA MET A 140 26.94 1.53 0.48
C MET A 140 28.11 2.50 0.57
N LEU A 141 28.43 2.90 1.79
CA LEU A 141 29.60 3.70 2.13
C LEU A 141 30.78 3.18 1.30
N VAL A 142 31.23 3.98 0.34
CA VAL A 142 32.58 3.91 -0.22
C VAL A 142 33.31 5.11 0.34
#